data_AF-A0A2S5R2X0-F1
#
_entry.id   AF-A0A2S5R2X0-F1
#
_cell.length_a   1.000
_cell.length_b   1.000
_cell.length_c   1.000
_cell.angle_alpha   90.00
_cell.angle_beta   90.00
_cell.angle_gamma   90.00
#
_symmetry.space_group_name_H-M   'P 1'
#
loop_
_entity.id
_entity.type
_entity.pdbx_description
1 polymer ?
#
loop_
_entity_poly.entity_id
_entity_poly.type
_entity_poly.pdbx_seq_one_letter_code
_entity_poly.pdbx_strand_id
1 'polypeptide(L)'
;MVDLPTSQTLMRKTQKQGKYIDPDAFHLARRQAGLTVSQAAIELDVTERTIRNYENGAVSIPYPCFRLMRLLGGYSLIARENGAGSDWGDWSFWQNKLWSPEGRSFEVHHLRYLSLYMQVARRALSGALPRPTGYACASQLKSVITAVHDRAASEQPSSATALFGAKVAQRPVVNLEALQACNDEAA
;
A
#
# COMPACT_ATOMS: atom_id res chain seq x y z
N MET A 1 28.90 26.15 38.85
CA MET A 1 29.03 26.99 37.65
C MET A 1 29.62 26.09 36.59
N VAL A 2 28.81 25.61 35.64
CA VAL A 2 29.27 24.62 34.63
C VAL A 2 29.77 25.40 33.43
N ASP A 3 31.03 25.21 33.06
CA ASP A 3 31.67 25.95 31.98
C ASP A 3 31.06 25.56 30.62
N LEU A 4 30.49 26.55 29.91
CA LEU A 4 29.83 26.40 28.60
C LEU A 4 30.73 26.09 27.37
N PRO A 5 32.07 26.25 27.33
CA PRO A 5 32.82 26.09 26.08
C PRO A 5 33.07 24.61 25.67
N THR A 6 33.03 23.67 26.62
CA THR A 6 33.30 22.24 26.34
C THR A 6 32.14 21.57 25.59
N SER A 7 30.89 21.99 25.85
CA SER A 7 29.70 21.41 25.20
C SER A 7 29.53 21.85 23.75
N GLN A 8 30.05 23.02 23.36
CA GLN A 8 29.98 23.53 21.99
C GLN A 8 30.92 22.78 21.03
N THR A 9 32.04 22.26 21.54
CA THR A 9 33.09 21.63 20.73
C THR A 9 32.67 20.25 20.19
N LEU A 10 31.79 19.53 20.89
CA LEU A 10 31.27 18.22 20.44
C LEU A 10 30.09 18.30 19.44
N MET A 11 29.59 19.51 19.16
CA MET A 11 28.38 19.73 18.35
C MET A 11 28.64 20.25 16.92
N ARG A 12 29.90 20.36 16.47
CA ARG A 12 30.20 20.71 15.07
C ARG A 12 29.91 19.52 14.16
N LYS A 13 28.64 19.34 13.80
CA LYS A 13 28.22 18.47 12.71
C LYS A 13 28.82 19.00 11.41
N THR A 14 29.70 18.23 10.77
CA THR A 14 30.16 18.52 9.41
C THR A 14 28.95 18.48 8.49
N GLN A 15 28.47 19.65 8.07
CA GLN A 15 27.37 19.72 7.12
C GLN A 15 27.84 19.12 5.79
N LYS A 16 27.16 18.05 5.35
CA LYS A 16 27.42 17.47 4.04
C LYS A 16 26.93 18.47 3.01
N GLN A 17 27.82 18.92 2.14
CA GLN A 17 27.47 19.80 1.04
C GLN A 17 26.41 19.11 0.16
N GLY A 18 25.33 19.82 -0.14
CA GLY A 18 24.29 19.31 -1.03
C GLY A 18 24.85 19.09 -2.43
N LYS A 19 24.53 17.95 -3.05
CA LYS A 19 24.87 17.71 -4.46
C LYS A 19 24.14 18.76 -5.32
N TYR A 20 24.88 19.51 -6.12
CA TYR A 20 24.28 20.39 -7.13
C TYR A 20 23.53 19.53 -8.14
N ILE A 21 22.33 19.97 -8.49
CA ILE A 21 21.46 19.31 -9.46
C ILE A 21 21.18 20.33 -10.55
N ASP A 22 21.45 19.95 -11.79
CA ASP A 22 21.21 20.82 -12.93
C ASP A 22 19.69 21.07 -13.09
N PRO A 23 19.26 22.33 -13.29
CA PRO A 23 17.84 22.66 -13.42
C PRO A 23 17.21 21.99 -14.65
N ASP A 24 17.96 21.88 -15.75
CA ASP A 24 17.54 21.16 -16.95
C ASP A 24 17.32 19.67 -16.69
N ALA A 25 18.17 19.06 -15.86
CA ALA A 25 18.00 17.66 -15.48
C ALA A 25 16.71 17.43 -14.68
N PHE A 26 16.33 18.39 -13.83
CA PHE A 26 15.06 18.35 -13.11
C PHE A 26 13.86 18.52 -14.06
N HIS A 27 13.93 19.47 -15.00
CA HIS A 27 12.89 19.64 -16.03
C HIS A 27 12.72 18.37 -16.88
N LEU A 28 13.83 17.76 -17.32
CA LEU A 28 13.81 16.49 -18.06
C LEU A 28 13.21 15.35 -17.24
N ALA A 29 13.56 15.23 -15.96
CA ALA A 29 13.00 14.22 -15.08
C ALA A 29 11.48 14.35 -14.93
N ARG A 30 10.97 15.58 -14.77
CA ARG A 30 9.51 15.83 -14.73
C ARG A 30 8.83 15.44 -16.04
N ARG A 31 9.45 15.79 -17.18
CA ARG A 31 8.94 15.43 -18.51
C ARG A 31 8.92 13.91 -18.72
N GLN A 32 9.95 13.19 -18.26
CA GLN A 32 10.00 11.73 -18.31
C GLN A 32 8.91 11.08 -17.43
N ALA A 33 8.60 11.67 -16.28
CA ALA A 33 7.47 11.26 -15.45
C ALA A 33 6.10 11.58 -16.08
N GLY A 34 6.05 12.36 -17.16
CA GLY A 34 4.80 12.74 -17.83
C GLY A 34 3.95 13.76 -17.05
N LEU A 35 4.50 14.41 -16.02
CA LEU A 35 3.74 15.29 -15.12
C LEU A 35 3.72 16.74 -15.62
N THR A 36 2.56 17.40 -15.48
CA THR A 36 2.48 18.86 -15.59
C THR A 36 3.12 19.55 -14.37
N VAL A 37 3.34 20.86 -14.44
CA VAL A 37 3.88 21.64 -13.30
C VAL A 37 2.94 21.57 -12.09
N SER A 38 1.62 21.62 -12.32
CA SER A 38 0.60 21.54 -11.26
C SER A 38 0.54 20.14 -10.63
N GLN A 39 0.64 19.08 -11.43
CA GLN A 39 0.69 17.71 -10.91
C GLN A 39 1.97 17.46 -10.10
N ALA A 40 3.12 17.90 -10.63
CA ALA A 40 4.40 17.78 -9.92
C ALA A 40 4.40 18.53 -8.58
N ALA A 41 3.71 19.68 -8.51
CA ALA A 41 3.52 20.45 -7.28
C ALA A 41 2.74 19.65 -6.22
N ILE A 42 1.68 18.94 -6.63
CA ILE A 42 0.89 18.08 -5.74
C ILE A 42 1.72 16.90 -5.23
N GLU A 43 2.41 16.19 -6.13
CA GLU A 43 3.22 15.01 -5.78
C GLU A 43 4.40 15.35 -4.85
N LEU A 44 4.98 16.55 -4.99
CA LEU A 44 6.08 17.03 -4.16
C LEU A 44 5.65 17.78 -2.91
N ASP A 45 4.34 18.04 -2.75
CA ASP A 45 3.77 18.89 -1.71
C ASP A 45 4.42 20.28 -1.65
N VAL A 46 4.57 20.92 -2.82
CA VAL A 46 5.13 22.28 -2.97
C VAL A 46 4.24 23.13 -3.86
N THR A 47 4.46 24.45 -3.87
CA THR A 47 3.73 25.35 -4.77
C THR A 47 4.25 25.29 -6.20
N GLU A 48 3.41 25.61 -7.19
CA GLU A 48 3.82 25.72 -8.60
C GLU A 48 4.97 26.71 -8.80
N ARG A 49 4.99 27.81 -8.03
CA ARG A 49 6.06 28.81 -8.05
C ARG A 49 7.41 28.15 -7.72
N THR A 50 7.44 27.27 -6.73
CA THR A 50 8.65 26.56 -6.31
C THR A 50 9.15 25.65 -7.43
N ILE A 51 8.27 24.92 -8.11
CA ILE A 51 8.64 24.07 -9.25
C ILE A 51 9.26 24.91 -10.38
N ARG A 52 8.63 26.03 -10.75
CA ARG A 52 9.18 26.94 -11.78
C ARG A 52 10.53 27.52 -11.35
N ASN A 53 10.72 27.83 -10.07
CA ASN A 53 11.99 28.30 -9.54
C ASN A 53 13.09 27.23 -9.61
N TYR A 54 12.75 25.95 -9.42
CA TYR A 54 13.67 24.83 -9.61
C TYR A 54 14.07 24.68 -11.07
N GLU A 55 13.10 24.71 -11.99
CA GLU A 55 13.34 24.60 -13.43
C GLU A 55 14.14 25.79 -14.00
N ASN A 56 13.95 26.99 -13.45
CA ASN A 56 14.71 28.17 -13.83
C ASN A 56 16.09 28.25 -13.14
N GLY A 57 16.40 27.33 -12.21
CA GLY A 57 17.63 27.37 -11.41
C GLY A 57 17.72 28.55 -10.43
N ALA A 58 16.61 29.24 -10.15
CA ALA A 58 16.57 30.36 -9.21
C ALA A 58 16.74 29.91 -7.75
N VAL A 59 16.36 28.67 -7.45
CA VAL A 59 16.50 28.06 -6.12
C VAL A 59 17.16 26.69 -6.27
N SER A 60 18.06 26.36 -5.33
CA SER A 60 18.69 25.04 -5.27
C SER A 60 17.65 23.94 -5.05
N ILE A 61 17.75 22.88 -5.84
CA ILE A 61 16.79 21.78 -5.85
C ILE A 61 17.14 20.81 -4.72
N PRO A 62 16.22 20.54 -3.77
CA PRO A 62 16.43 19.51 -2.79
C PRO A 62 16.59 18.15 -3.48
N TYR A 63 17.62 17.39 -3.10
CA TYR A 63 17.83 16.02 -3.56
C TYR A 63 16.58 15.11 -3.49
N PRO A 64 15.73 15.14 -2.44
CA PRO A 64 14.52 14.31 -2.42
C PRO A 64 13.55 14.64 -3.56
N CYS A 65 13.41 15.92 -3.93
CA CYS A 65 12.50 16.33 -4.99
C CYS A 65 12.97 15.78 -6.35
N PHE A 66 14.26 15.94 -6.67
CA PHE A 66 14.84 15.38 -7.89
C PHE A 66 14.76 13.85 -7.93
N ARG A 67 15.03 13.20 -6.79
CA ARG A 67 14.96 11.74 -6.70
C ARG A 67 13.53 11.22 -6.87
N LEU A 68 12.53 11.90 -6.32
CA LEU A 68 11.12 11.51 -6.50
C LEU A 68 10.70 11.64 -7.95
N MET A 69 11.07 12.72 -8.65
CA MET A 69 10.79 12.88 -10.08
C MET A 69 11.35 11.73 -10.91
N ARG A 70 12.58 11.29 -10.60
CA ARG A 70 13.15 10.09 -11.22
C ARG A 70 12.39 8.82 -10.84
N LEU A 71 12.01 8.67 -9.58
CA LEU A 71 11.24 7.49 -9.18
C LEU A 71 9.91 7.39 -9.93
N LEU A 72 9.20 8.51 -10.08
CA LEU A 72 7.95 8.56 -10.84
C LEU A 72 8.18 8.34 -12.36
N GLY A 73 9.34 8.74 -12.86
CA GLY A 73 9.80 8.45 -14.23
C GLY A 73 10.22 7.00 -14.48
N GLY A 74 10.02 6.08 -13.53
CA GLY A 74 10.26 4.64 -13.73
C GLY A 74 11.71 4.21 -13.52
N TYR A 75 12.53 5.05 -12.90
CA TYR A 75 13.89 4.69 -12.55
C TYR A 75 13.92 3.71 -11.38
N SER A 76 14.90 2.81 -11.38
CA SER A 76 15.08 1.81 -10.33
C SER A 76 15.48 2.45 -8.99
N LEU A 77 15.07 1.80 -7.90
CA LEU A 77 15.46 2.13 -6.54
C LEU A 77 16.95 1.78 -6.37
N ILE A 78 17.84 2.74 -6.65
CA ILE A 78 19.27 2.54 -6.45
C ILE A 78 19.55 2.26 -4.96
N ALA A 79 20.16 1.11 -4.68
CA ALA A 79 20.72 0.77 -3.38
C ALA A 79 21.80 1.79 -3.00
N ARG A 80 21.68 2.39 -1.82
CA ARG A 80 22.65 3.36 -1.34
C ARG A 80 23.90 2.61 -0.87
N GLU A 81 25.09 3.05 -1.31
CA GLU A 81 26.42 2.48 -0.99
C GLU A 81 26.79 2.45 0.50
N ASN A 82 25.91 2.91 1.40
CA ASN A 82 26.17 3.06 2.82
C ASN A 82 25.76 1.80 3.59
N GLY A 83 26.39 0.67 3.27
CA GLY A 83 26.56 -0.49 4.16
C GLY A 83 25.33 -1.26 4.66
N ALA A 84 24.11 -0.81 4.39
CA ALA A 84 22.89 -1.50 4.78
C ALA A 84 22.12 -1.96 3.52
N GLY A 85 22.39 -3.20 3.12
CA GLY A 85 21.52 -4.02 2.26
C GLY A 85 21.33 -3.51 0.84
N SER A 86 22.12 -4.06 -0.08
CA SER A 86 21.91 -3.97 -1.53
C SER A 86 20.67 -4.77 -1.97
N ASP A 87 19.53 -4.59 -1.32
CA ASP A 87 18.36 -5.48 -1.47
C ASP A 87 17.24 -4.88 -2.33
N TRP A 88 17.28 -3.55 -2.52
CA TRP A 88 16.32 -2.82 -3.38
C TRP A 88 16.80 -2.67 -4.83
N GLY A 89 17.95 -3.26 -5.18
CA GLY A 89 18.44 -3.30 -6.55
C GLY A 89 17.37 -3.90 -7.48
N ASP A 90 17.18 -3.27 -8.64
CA ASP A 90 16.22 -3.68 -9.68
C ASP A 90 14.73 -3.60 -9.33
N TRP A 91 14.39 -3.16 -8.11
CA TRP A 91 13.02 -2.75 -7.81
C TRP A 91 12.72 -1.42 -8.48
N SER A 92 11.58 -1.34 -9.14
CA SER A 92 11.17 -0.14 -9.88
C SER A 92 9.79 0.31 -9.40
N PHE A 93 9.58 1.62 -9.27
CA PHE A 93 8.26 2.15 -8.99
C PHE A 93 7.72 2.79 -10.28
N TRP A 94 6.56 2.34 -10.73
CA TRP A 94 5.98 2.83 -11.97
C TRP A 94 4.46 2.81 -11.88
N GLN A 95 3.80 3.89 -12.31
CA GLN A 95 2.34 4.02 -12.32
C GLN A 95 1.67 3.64 -10.98
N ASN A 96 2.22 4.10 -9.85
CA ASN A 96 1.74 3.77 -8.50
C ASN A 96 1.76 2.28 -8.14
N LYS A 97 2.57 1.49 -8.86
CA LYS A 97 2.79 0.07 -8.61
C LYS A 97 4.27 -0.15 -8.32
N LEU A 98 4.53 -0.98 -7.31
CA LEU A 98 5.87 -1.43 -6.99
C LEU A 98 6.17 -2.68 -7.82
N TRP A 99 7.18 -2.62 -8.66
CA TRP A 99 7.63 -3.73 -9.48
C TRP A 99 8.79 -4.45 -8.79
N SER A 100 8.58 -5.75 -8.59
CA SER A 100 9.63 -6.68 -8.19
C SER A 100 10.54 -6.99 -9.39
N PRO A 101 11.84 -7.27 -9.15
CA PRO A 101 12.74 -7.81 -10.17
C PRO A 101 12.23 -9.11 -10.80
N GLU A 102 11.36 -9.86 -10.12
CA GLU A 102 10.68 -11.05 -10.67
C GLU A 102 9.57 -10.72 -11.70
N GLY A 103 9.36 -9.44 -12.02
CA GLY A 103 8.30 -8.98 -12.92
C GLY A 103 6.91 -8.94 -12.30
N ARG A 104 6.81 -9.04 -10.97
CA ARG A 104 5.52 -8.96 -10.25
C ARG A 104 5.20 -7.52 -9.85
N SER A 105 3.98 -7.08 -10.12
CA SER A 105 3.49 -5.77 -9.69
C SER A 105 2.71 -5.87 -8.38
N PHE A 106 3.05 -5.02 -7.41
CA PHE A 106 2.33 -4.86 -6.15
C PHE A 106 1.59 -3.53 -6.12
N GLU A 107 0.28 -3.59 -5.88
CA GLU A 107 -0.54 -2.42 -5.60
C GLU A 107 -0.56 -2.13 -4.10
N VAL A 108 -1.01 -0.93 -3.73
CA VAL A 108 -1.08 -0.46 -2.33
C VAL A 108 -1.85 -1.44 -1.45
N HIS A 109 -2.95 -2.01 -1.96
CA HIS A 109 -3.78 -2.93 -1.19
C HIS A 109 -3.14 -4.31 -0.97
N HIS A 110 -2.25 -4.76 -1.87
CA HIS A 110 -1.48 -5.99 -1.68
C HIS A 110 -0.48 -5.85 -0.52
N LEU A 111 0.10 -4.66 -0.38
CA LEU A 111 1.09 -4.38 0.67
C LEU A 111 0.45 -4.18 2.06
N ARG A 112 -0.85 -3.87 2.13
CA ARG A 112 -1.56 -3.63 3.41
C ARG A 112 -1.48 -4.80 4.39
N TYR A 113 -1.45 -6.03 3.87
CA TYR A 113 -1.42 -7.25 4.68
C TYR A 113 -0.05 -7.95 4.66
N LEU A 114 1.00 -7.26 4.22
CA LEU A 114 2.34 -7.85 4.09
C LEU A 114 2.85 -8.42 5.41
N SER A 115 2.61 -7.72 6.53
CA SER A 115 2.99 -8.20 7.87
C SER A 115 2.35 -9.55 8.21
N LEU A 116 1.05 -9.71 7.91
CA LEU A 116 0.30 -10.95 8.13
C LEU A 116 0.83 -12.08 7.23
N TYR A 117 1.05 -11.81 5.94
CA TYR A 117 1.64 -12.80 5.02
C TYR A 117 3.01 -13.26 5.50
N MET A 118 3.86 -12.32 5.94
CA MET A 118 5.19 -12.64 6.47
C MET A 118 5.12 -13.39 7.80
N GLN A 119 4.10 -13.17 8.63
CA GLN A 119 3.88 -13.94 9.86
C GLN A 119 3.42 -15.37 9.54
N VAL A 120 2.45 -15.53 8.65
CA VAL A 120 1.95 -16.84 8.20
C VAL A 120 3.08 -17.64 7.53
N ALA A 121 3.86 -17.01 6.65
CA ALA A 121 5.01 -17.62 6.00
C ALA A 121 6.08 -18.03 7.03
N ARG A 122 6.44 -17.15 7.98
CA ARG A 122 7.40 -17.50 9.04
C ARG A 122 6.91 -18.65 9.90
N ARG A 123 5.62 -18.69 10.24
CA ARG A 123 5.01 -19.78 11.01
C ARG A 123 4.99 -21.09 10.22
N ALA A 124 4.76 -21.02 8.91
CA ALA A 124 4.85 -22.18 8.02
C ALA A 124 6.27 -22.73 7.96
N LEU A 125 7.26 -21.85 7.77
CA LEU A 125 8.68 -22.20 7.72
C LEU A 125 9.20 -22.73 9.06
N SER A 126 8.70 -22.20 10.18
CA SER A 126 9.06 -22.67 11.52
C SER A 126 8.36 -23.99 11.91
N GLY A 127 7.59 -24.60 11.01
CA GLY A 127 6.86 -25.86 11.26
C GLY A 127 5.72 -25.75 12.28
N ALA A 128 5.30 -24.51 12.63
CA ALA A 128 4.38 -24.25 13.73
C ALA A 128 2.94 -23.95 13.29
N LEU A 129 2.66 -24.00 11.98
CA LEU A 129 1.28 -24.13 11.53
C LEU A 129 0.82 -25.54 11.89
N PRO A 130 -0.34 -25.70 12.56
CA PRO A 130 -0.99 -27.00 12.49
C PRO A 130 -1.14 -27.30 11.01
N ARG A 131 -0.53 -28.39 10.51
CA ARG A 131 -1.05 -29.03 9.30
C ARG A 131 -2.55 -29.13 9.55
N PRO A 132 -3.43 -28.85 8.57
CA PRO A 132 -4.83 -29.18 8.74
C PRO A 132 -4.90 -30.69 8.98
N THR A 133 -4.85 -31.09 10.25
CA THR A 133 -4.94 -32.45 10.72
C THR A 133 -6.41 -32.76 10.60
N GLY A 134 -6.76 -33.28 9.43
CA GLY A 134 -8.12 -33.62 9.09
C GLY A 134 -8.94 -32.40 8.72
N TYR A 135 -9.61 -32.50 7.58
CA TYR A 135 -10.98 -32.04 7.47
C TYR A 135 -11.78 -32.67 8.63
N ALA A 136 -11.77 -32.04 9.80
CA ALA A 136 -12.67 -32.42 10.88
C ALA A 136 -14.08 -32.32 10.30
N CYS A 137 -14.80 -33.44 10.41
CA CYS A 137 -15.94 -33.82 9.59
C CYS A 137 -16.94 -32.68 9.35
N ALA A 138 -17.31 -32.47 8.09
CA ALA A 138 -18.38 -31.54 7.68
C ALA A 138 -19.75 -31.80 8.37
N SER A 139 -19.88 -32.90 9.12
CA SER A 139 -21.05 -33.21 9.96
C SER A 139 -21.19 -32.29 11.18
N GLN A 140 -20.11 -31.73 11.73
CA GLN A 140 -20.17 -30.93 12.96
C GLN A 140 -20.65 -29.49 12.74
N LEU A 141 -20.46 -28.93 11.54
CA LEU A 141 -20.98 -27.59 11.22
C LEU A 141 -22.47 -27.63 10.88
N LYS A 142 -22.98 -28.73 10.32
CA LYS A 142 -24.41 -28.89 10.03
C LYS A 142 -25.25 -28.84 11.30
N SER A 143 -24.84 -29.54 12.36
CA SER A 143 -25.60 -29.59 13.63
C SER A 143 -25.68 -28.24 14.35
N VAL A 144 -24.66 -27.40 14.24
CA VAL A 144 -24.66 -26.05 14.83
C VAL A 144 -25.63 -25.13 14.06
N ILE A 145 -25.68 -25.25 12.74
CA ILE A 145 -26.57 -24.44 11.89
C ILE A 145 -28.04 -24.86 12.07
N THR A 146 -28.36 -26.16 12.15
CA THR A 146 -29.73 -26.62 12.43
C THR A 146 -30.19 -26.20 13.82
N ALA A 147 -29.34 -26.29 14.85
CA ALA A 147 -29.69 -25.88 16.21
C ALA A 147 -29.99 -24.37 16.36
N VAL A 148 -29.38 -23.54 15.51
CA VAL A 148 -29.67 -22.09 15.45
C VAL A 148 -31.00 -21.83 14.73
N HIS A 149 -31.35 -22.63 13.72
CA HIS A 149 -32.60 -22.50 12.98
C HIS A 149 -33.83 -22.93 13.82
N ASP A 150 -33.69 -23.98 14.63
CA ASP A 150 -34.77 -24.45 15.51
C ASP A 150 -35.06 -23.47 16.67
N ARG A 151 -34.03 -22.75 17.16
CA ARG A 151 -34.23 -21.68 18.15
C ARG A 151 -34.97 -20.47 17.57
N ALA A 152 -34.68 -20.11 16.32
CA ALA A 152 -35.35 -19.01 15.62
C ALA A 152 -36.83 -19.32 15.32
N ALA A 153 -37.23 -20.60 15.22
CA ALA A 153 -38.62 -20.99 15.01
C ALA A 153 -39.48 -20.95 16.29
N SER A 154 -38.87 -20.96 17.48
CA SER A 154 -39.58 -21.01 18.78
C SER A 154 -39.78 -19.67 19.48
N GLU A 155 -39.11 -18.60 19.03
CA GLU A 155 -39.21 -17.29 19.65
C GLU A 155 -40.24 -16.41 18.91
N GLN A 156 -41.40 -16.22 19.52
CA GLN A 156 -42.26 -15.08 19.18
C GLN A 156 -41.45 -13.79 19.32
N PRO A 157 -41.61 -12.81 18.40
CA PRO A 157 -40.78 -11.61 18.41
C PRO A 157 -40.99 -10.83 19.71
N SER A 158 -39.99 -10.89 20.59
CA SER A 158 -39.94 -10.04 21.79
C SER A 158 -40.02 -8.57 21.38
N SER A 159 -40.91 -7.85 22.07
CA SER A 159 -41.28 -6.44 21.85
C SER A 159 -40.13 -5.43 21.89
N ALA A 160 -38.91 -5.85 22.23
CA ALA A 160 -37.72 -5.00 22.26
C ALA A 160 -37.19 -4.58 20.88
N THR A 161 -37.59 -5.26 19.79
CA THR A 161 -37.13 -4.92 18.41
C THR A 161 -38.02 -3.86 17.72
N ALA A 162 -39.13 -3.44 18.33
CA ALA A 162 -40.05 -2.47 17.72
C ALA A 162 -39.58 -0.99 17.81
N LEU A 163 -38.59 -0.68 18.65
CA LEU A 163 -38.18 0.72 18.92
C LEU A 163 -37.14 1.28 17.95
N PHE A 164 -36.42 0.44 17.20
CA PHE A 164 -35.52 0.88 16.15
C PHE A 164 -36.02 0.33 14.83
N GLY A 165 -36.65 1.20 14.03
CA GLY A 165 -37.23 0.91 12.71
C GLY A 165 -36.22 0.50 11.62
N ALA A 166 -35.24 -0.33 11.93
CA ALA A 166 -34.36 -0.95 10.96
C ALA A 166 -35.06 -2.16 10.34
N LYS A 167 -35.87 -1.92 9.29
CA LYS A 167 -36.22 -2.97 8.35
C LYS A 167 -34.94 -3.42 7.63
N VAL A 168 -34.27 -4.44 8.16
CA VAL A 168 -33.28 -5.20 7.40
C VAL A 168 -34.05 -6.04 6.39
N ALA A 169 -34.32 -5.47 5.22
CA ALA A 169 -34.74 -6.24 4.07
C ALA A 169 -33.56 -7.12 3.65
N GLN A 170 -33.57 -8.39 4.06
CA GLN A 170 -32.69 -9.38 3.46
C GLN A 170 -33.09 -9.49 1.99
N ARG A 171 -32.26 -8.95 1.09
CA ARG A 171 -32.37 -9.26 -0.34
C ARG A 171 -32.10 -10.76 -0.47
N PRO A 172 -33.05 -11.56 -1.02
CA PRO A 172 -32.75 -12.95 -1.29
C PRO A 172 -31.60 -13.00 -2.29
N VAL A 173 -30.64 -13.88 -2.02
CA VAL A 173 -29.53 -14.21 -2.92
C VAL A 173 -30.15 -14.63 -4.25
N VAL A 174 -29.86 -13.88 -5.31
CA VAL A 174 -30.26 -14.24 -6.67
C VAL A 174 -29.51 -15.53 -7.02
N ASN A 175 -30.23 -16.63 -7.17
CA ASN A 175 -29.67 -17.90 -7.63
C ASN A 175 -29.06 -17.70 -9.02
N LEU A 176 -27.74 -17.80 -9.11
CA LEU A 176 -26.96 -17.67 -10.35
C LEU A 176 -27.32 -18.75 -11.39
N GLU A 177 -27.98 -19.83 -10.98
CA GLU A 177 -28.46 -20.91 -11.86
C GLU A 177 -29.60 -20.46 -12.81
N ALA A 178 -30.33 -19.37 -12.48
CA ALA A 178 -31.40 -18.86 -13.32
C ALA A 178 -30.91 -18.02 -14.53
N LEU A 179 -29.64 -17.61 -14.55
CA LEU A 179 -29.07 -16.87 -15.69
C LEU A 179 -28.40 -17.76 -16.73
N GLN A 180 -28.12 -19.03 -16.41
CA GLN A 180 -27.57 -19.99 -17.38
C GLN A 180 -28.65 -20.55 -18.31
N ALA A 181 -29.91 -20.68 -17.85
CA ALA A 181 -31.00 -21.18 -18.69
C ALA A 181 -31.45 -20.23 -19.81
N CYS A 182 -31.06 -18.95 -19.78
CA CYS A 182 -31.44 -17.97 -20.81
C CYS A 182 -30.41 -17.86 -21.96
N ASN A 183 -29.20 -18.43 -21.81
CA ASN A 183 -28.16 -18.35 -22.83
C ASN A 183 -28.11 -19.57 -23.77
N ASP A 184 -28.81 -20.66 -23.44
CA ASP A 184 -28.84 -21.89 -24.26
C ASP A 184 -30.02 -21.93 -25.27
N GLU A 185 -30.92 -20.96 -25.25
CA GLU A 185 -32.01 -20.80 -26.25
C GLU A 185 -31.67 -19.85 -27.40
N ALA A 186 -30.43 -19.33 -27.45
CA ALA A 186 -29.96 -18.38 -28.47
C ALA A 186 -28.75 -18.89 -29.29
N ALA A 187 -28.61 -20.21 -29.42
CA ALA A 187 -27.71 -20.88 -30.38
C ALA A 187 -28.51 -21.88 -31.22
#